data_AF-A0A3R6Y8I6-F1
#
_entry.id   AF-A0A3R6Y8I6-F1
#
_cell.length_a   1.000
_cell.length_b   1.000
_cell.length_c   1.000
_cell.angle_alpha   90.00
_cell.angle_beta   90.00
_cell.angle_gamma   90.00
#
_symmetry.space_group_name_H-M   'P 1'
#
loop_
_entity.id
_entity.type
_entity.pdbx_description
1 polymer ?
#
loop_
_entity_poly.entity_id
_entity_poly.type
_entity_poly.pdbx_seq_one_letter_code
_entity_poly.pdbx_strand_id
1 'polypeptide(L)'
;METLLAVIEELYLLNKRFTLERIQRVWETYRRWMNPHMMDGGYSLTLGEFLYIVEVSSATDIVEARRLFDRMKVFTPTNGREQMDLLEFLLTFTVLCRGSWEKKCQFMFHLMDLDIEDEISESELAMLITIVCDGLRKFRVLEWMPSLQDVMPMAARGFLHNEIGYGSKMNFNQFLNWCVFHADPQNLLDYISQMLRLPTRPRATLAIGRGTIAFRLGRKH
;
A
#
# COMPACT_ATOMS: atom_id res chain seq x y z
N MET A 1 10.04 18.98 7.91
CA MET A 1 10.81 18.81 6.66
C MET A 1 11.55 17.47 6.64
N GLU A 2 12.30 17.11 7.69
CA GLU A 2 12.99 15.79 7.78
C GLU A 2 12.03 14.59 7.73
N THR A 3 10.86 14.69 8.37
CA THR A 3 9.84 13.62 8.37
C THR A 3 9.26 13.35 6.97
N LEU A 4 8.99 14.40 6.19
CA LEU A 4 8.42 14.28 4.84
C LEU A 4 9.44 13.68 3.87
N LEU A 5 10.72 14.10 3.97
CA LEU A 5 11.80 13.53 3.16
C LEU A 5 12.02 12.04 3.43
N ALA A 6 11.94 11.61 4.69
CA ALA A 6 12.05 10.20 5.05
C ALA A 6 10.89 9.36 4.45
N VAL A 7 9.67 9.90 4.48
CA VAL A 7 8.49 9.26 3.85
C VAL A 7 8.67 9.15 2.34
N ILE A 8 9.15 10.22 1.67
CA ILE A 8 9.40 10.21 0.22
C ILE A 8 10.46 9.18 -0.16
N GLU A 9 11.59 9.14 0.55
CA GLU A 9 12.66 8.15 0.29
C GLU A 9 12.15 6.72 0.47
N GLU A 10 11.36 6.49 1.51
CA GLU A 10 10.73 5.21 1.79
C GLU A 10 9.74 4.80 0.69
N LEU A 11 8.80 5.67 0.31
CA LEU A 11 7.84 5.38 -0.74
C LEU A 11 8.52 5.15 -2.10
N TYR A 12 9.58 5.90 -2.39
CA TYR A 12 10.38 5.70 -3.60
C TYR A 12 11.04 4.31 -3.61
N LEU A 13 11.61 3.90 -2.48
CA LEU A 13 12.20 2.56 -2.34
C LEU A 13 11.13 1.46 -2.44
N LEU A 14 9.97 1.64 -1.79
CA LEU A 14 8.84 0.71 -1.90
C LEU A 14 8.35 0.61 -3.35
N ASN A 15 8.12 1.73 -4.03
CA ASN A 15 7.70 1.78 -5.42
C ASN A 15 8.69 1.09 -6.35
N LYS A 16 10.00 1.22 -6.11
CA LYS A 16 11.03 0.51 -6.88
C LYS A 16 11.05 -1.01 -6.65
N ARG A 17 10.64 -1.46 -5.47
CA ARG A 17 10.76 -2.86 -5.02
C ARG A 17 9.51 -3.69 -5.28
N PHE A 18 8.34 -3.07 -5.21
CA PHE A 18 7.07 -3.75 -5.44
C PHE A 18 6.57 -3.43 -6.85
N THR A 19 6.53 -4.48 -7.68
CA THR A 19 5.80 -4.48 -8.95
C THR A 19 4.41 -5.06 -8.72
N LEU A 20 3.44 -4.71 -9.56
CA LEU A 20 2.11 -5.31 -9.50
C LEU A 20 2.18 -6.85 -9.59
N GLU A 21 3.04 -7.39 -10.46
CA GLU A 21 3.27 -8.83 -10.60
C GLU A 21 3.72 -9.48 -9.28
N ARG A 22 4.60 -8.82 -8.52
CA ARG A 22 5.03 -9.34 -7.22
C ARG A 22 3.88 -9.37 -6.22
N ILE A 23 3.01 -8.35 -6.20
CA ILE A 23 1.84 -8.29 -5.32
C ILE A 23 0.81 -9.36 -5.71
N GLN A 24 0.56 -9.54 -7.00
CA GLN A 24 -0.32 -10.60 -7.52
C GLN A 24 0.20 -12.00 -7.13
N ARG A 25 1.51 -12.22 -7.20
CA ARG A 25 2.11 -13.48 -6.76
C ARG A 25 1.95 -13.75 -5.26
N VAL A 26 1.95 -12.71 -4.42
CA VAL A 26 1.63 -12.86 -2.99
C VAL A 26 0.20 -13.36 -2.81
N TRP A 27 -0.75 -12.75 -3.53
CA TRP A 27 -2.15 -13.19 -3.52
C TRP A 27 -2.32 -14.64 -3.98
N GLU A 28 -1.69 -15.01 -5.10
CA GLU A 28 -1.71 -16.38 -5.62
C GLU A 28 -1.12 -17.39 -4.63
N THR A 29 -0.01 -17.03 -3.98
CA THR A 29 0.66 -17.89 -2.99
C THR A 29 -0.23 -18.10 -1.77
N TYR A 30 -0.84 -17.03 -1.25
CA TYR A 30 -1.80 -17.12 -0.16
C TYR A 30 -3.00 -17.99 -0.53
N ARG A 31 -3.64 -17.72 -1.67
CA ARG A 31 -4.79 -18.49 -2.14
C ARG A 31 -4.47 -19.95 -2.38
N ARG A 32 -3.28 -20.28 -2.88
CA ARG A 32 -2.93 -21.66 -3.23
C ARG A 32 -2.52 -22.49 -2.02
N TRP A 33 -1.78 -21.90 -1.10
CA TRP A 33 -1.06 -22.67 -0.08
C TRP A 33 -1.51 -22.38 1.35
N MET A 34 -2.06 -21.19 1.61
CA MET A 34 -2.51 -20.80 2.94
C MET A 34 -4.02 -20.92 3.12
N ASN A 35 -4.79 -20.47 2.12
CA ASN A 35 -6.25 -20.51 2.16
C ASN A 35 -6.86 -21.07 0.86
N PRO A 36 -6.57 -22.35 0.52
CA PRO A 36 -7.02 -23.00 -0.73
C PRO A 36 -8.53 -23.11 -0.88
N HIS A 37 -9.26 -23.15 0.23
CA HIS A 37 -10.71 -23.36 0.24
C HIS A 37 -11.51 -22.13 0.68
N MET A 38 -10.85 -20.98 0.89
CA MET A 38 -11.46 -19.77 1.47
C MET A 38 -12.25 -20.09 2.76
N MET A 39 -11.77 -21.06 3.56
CA MET A 39 -12.41 -21.47 4.80
C MET A 39 -11.89 -20.65 5.99
N ASP A 40 -12.71 -20.59 7.04
CA ASP A 40 -12.59 -19.68 8.18
C ASP A 40 -11.15 -19.48 8.72
N GLY A 41 -10.79 -18.20 8.83
CA GLY A 41 -9.46 -17.71 9.20
C GLY A 41 -9.23 -16.26 8.75
N GLY A 42 -10.00 -15.82 7.74
CA GLY A 42 -9.98 -14.45 7.22
C GLY A 42 -8.63 -14.08 6.58
N TYR A 43 -8.46 -12.79 6.33
CA TYR A 43 -7.24 -12.22 5.73
C TYR A 43 -6.14 -11.93 6.76
N SER A 44 -6.23 -12.50 7.97
CA SER A 44 -5.30 -12.23 9.06
C SER A 44 -4.04 -13.09 8.94
N LEU A 45 -2.87 -12.46 9.02
CA LEU A 45 -1.56 -13.10 8.90
C LEU A 45 -0.71 -12.88 10.13
N THR A 46 -0.12 -13.95 10.64
CA THR A 46 1.06 -13.89 11.51
C THR A 46 2.30 -13.50 10.72
N LEU A 47 3.37 -13.11 11.41
CA LEU A 47 4.63 -12.81 10.75
C LEU A 47 5.19 -14.00 9.95
N GLY A 48 5.08 -15.22 10.48
CA GLY A 48 5.60 -16.41 9.80
C GLY A 48 4.89 -16.66 8.48
N GLU A 49 3.57 -16.49 8.48
CA GLU A 49 2.73 -16.59 7.29
C GLU A 49 3.02 -15.48 6.28
N PHE A 50 3.18 -14.23 6.75
CA PHE A 50 3.57 -13.13 5.88
C PHE A 50 4.92 -13.38 5.21
N LEU A 51 5.93 -13.82 5.95
CA LEU A 51 7.26 -14.16 5.40
C LEU A 51 7.19 -15.29 4.37
N TYR A 52 6.29 -16.25 4.56
CA TYR A 52 6.06 -17.34 3.61
C TYR A 52 5.47 -16.83 2.29
N ILE A 53 4.37 -16.06 2.33
CA ILE A 53 3.67 -15.62 1.12
C ILE A 53 4.42 -14.55 0.34
N VAL A 54 5.29 -13.77 1.00
CA VAL A 54 6.20 -12.82 0.33
C VAL A 54 7.48 -13.48 -0.17
N GLU A 55 7.60 -14.81 -0.04
CA GLU A 55 8.68 -15.65 -0.57
C GLU A 55 10.08 -15.03 -0.37
N VAL A 56 10.42 -14.69 0.88
CA VAL A 56 11.74 -14.12 1.22
C VAL A 56 12.86 -15.12 0.92
N SER A 57 13.93 -14.65 0.28
CA SER A 57 15.02 -15.51 -0.21
C SER A 57 16.38 -15.21 0.42
N SER A 58 16.51 -14.05 1.07
CA SER A 58 17.74 -13.59 1.71
C SER A 58 17.53 -13.08 3.13
N ALA A 59 18.60 -13.01 3.92
CA ALA A 59 18.55 -12.41 5.26
C ALA A 59 18.11 -10.93 5.21
N THR A 60 18.49 -10.20 4.15
CA THR A 60 18.06 -8.82 3.94
C THR A 60 16.56 -8.74 3.68
N ASP A 61 16.01 -9.62 2.83
CA ASP A 61 14.56 -9.68 2.54
C ASP A 61 13.76 -9.91 3.82
N ILE A 62 14.24 -10.81 4.70
CA ILE A 62 13.60 -11.12 5.98
C ILE A 62 13.52 -9.88 6.89
N VAL A 63 14.62 -9.13 7.00
CA VAL A 63 14.66 -7.91 7.82
C VAL A 63 13.68 -6.86 7.29
N GLU A 64 13.61 -6.71 5.97
CA GLU A 64 12.70 -5.75 5.33
C GLU A 64 11.23 -6.17 5.48
N ALA A 65 10.92 -7.44 5.24
CA ALA A 65 9.57 -7.97 5.44
C ALA A 65 9.13 -7.87 6.91
N ARG A 66 10.03 -8.09 7.88
CA ARG A 66 9.73 -7.84 9.30
C ARG A 66 9.36 -6.40 9.58
N ARG A 67 10.13 -5.43 9.06
CA ARG A 67 9.83 -4.00 9.26
C ARG A 67 8.48 -3.62 8.66
N LEU A 68 8.17 -4.19 7.49
CA LEU A 68 6.89 -4.01 6.85
C LEU A 68 5.75 -4.60 7.70
N PHE A 69 5.94 -5.81 8.22
CA PHE A 69 5.01 -6.42 9.16
C PHE A 69 4.80 -5.57 10.41
N ASP A 70 5.88 -5.11 11.03
CA ASP A 70 5.84 -4.28 12.23
C ASP A 70 5.09 -2.96 12.02
N ARG A 71 5.09 -2.42 10.80
CA ARG A 71 4.35 -1.20 10.46
C ARG A 71 2.86 -1.44 10.26
N MET A 72 2.50 -2.55 9.62
CA MET A 72 1.11 -2.80 9.25
C MET A 72 0.33 -3.59 10.28
N LYS A 73 1.02 -4.33 11.15
CA LYS A 73 0.37 -5.14 12.17
C LYS A 73 -0.56 -4.31 13.05
N VAL A 74 -1.67 -4.92 13.41
CA VAL A 74 -2.59 -4.45 14.43
C VAL A 74 -2.49 -5.42 15.60
N PHE A 75 -2.52 -4.89 16.82
CA PHE A 75 -2.63 -5.72 18.01
C PHE A 75 -4.11 -5.94 18.31
N THR A 76 -4.53 -7.20 18.34
CA THR A 76 -5.91 -7.55 18.72
C THR A 76 -5.90 -8.06 20.17
N PRO A 77 -6.47 -7.30 21.14
CA PRO A 77 -6.48 -7.72 22.54
C PRO A 77 -7.15 -9.08 22.77
N THR A 78 -8.12 -9.43 21.92
CA THR A 78 -8.93 -10.66 22.02
C THR A 78 -8.12 -11.95 21.91
N ASN A 79 -7.06 -11.96 21.09
CA ASN A 79 -6.23 -13.15 20.88
C ASN A 79 -4.78 -12.94 21.34
N GLY A 80 -4.42 -11.73 21.78
CA GLY A 80 -3.09 -11.37 22.27
C GLY A 80 -1.99 -11.51 21.20
N ARG A 81 -2.37 -11.50 19.91
CA ARG A 81 -1.45 -11.70 18.79
C ARG A 81 -1.32 -10.43 17.97
N GLU A 82 -0.12 -10.22 17.47
CA GLU A 82 0.15 -9.26 16.43
C GLU A 82 -0.18 -9.88 15.08
N GLN A 83 -1.07 -9.24 14.33
CA GLN A 83 -1.54 -9.76 13.05
C GLN A 83 -1.58 -8.65 12.00
N MET A 84 -1.32 -9.01 10.75
CA MET A 84 -1.45 -8.14 9.59
C MET A 84 -2.70 -8.52 8.81
N ASP A 85 -3.43 -7.53 8.29
CA ASP A 85 -4.49 -7.77 7.31
C ASP A 85 -3.89 -7.85 5.89
N LEU A 86 -4.10 -8.99 5.22
CA LEU A 86 -3.62 -9.23 3.86
C LEU A 86 -4.34 -8.35 2.83
N LEU A 87 -5.64 -8.07 2.98
CA LEU A 87 -6.32 -7.17 2.04
C LEU A 87 -5.75 -5.76 2.14
N GLU A 88 -5.46 -5.29 3.36
CA GLU A 88 -4.78 -4.01 3.56
C GLU A 88 -3.40 -3.99 2.92
N PHE A 89 -2.62 -5.05 3.08
CA PHE A 89 -1.34 -5.19 2.39
C PHE A 89 -1.52 -5.07 0.87
N LEU A 90 -2.36 -5.92 0.28
CA LEU A 90 -2.49 -6.04 -1.16
C LEU A 90 -3.02 -4.76 -1.80
N LEU A 91 -4.07 -4.15 -1.23
CA LEU A 91 -4.67 -2.92 -1.77
C LEU A 91 -3.72 -1.73 -1.66
N THR A 92 -3.13 -1.52 -0.49
CA THR A 92 -2.18 -0.40 -0.27
C THR A 92 -0.98 -0.50 -1.21
N PHE A 93 -0.40 -1.69 -1.32
CA PHE A 93 0.76 -1.89 -2.17
C PHE A 93 0.41 -1.88 -3.65
N THR A 94 -0.82 -2.24 -4.04
CA THR A 94 -1.30 -2.07 -5.42
C THR A 94 -1.38 -0.60 -5.83
N VAL A 95 -1.85 0.26 -4.92
CA VAL A 95 -1.84 1.71 -5.15
C VAL A 95 -0.41 2.24 -5.27
N LEU A 96 0.48 1.85 -4.35
CA LEU A 96 1.86 2.36 -4.27
C LEU A 96 2.84 1.76 -5.30
N CYS A 97 2.59 0.58 -5.85
CA CYS A 97 3.54 -0.12 -6.73
C CYS A 97 3.70 0.54 -8.11
N ARG A 98 4.63 0.05 -8.92
CA ARG A 98 4.70 0.43 -10.35
C ARG A 98 3.80 -0.45 -11.19
N GLY A 99 3.15 0.15 -12.19
CA GLY A 99 2.28 -0.54 -13.13
C GLY A 99 1.29 0.42 -13.78
N SER A 100 0.64 -0.02 -14.86
CA SER A 100 -0.48 0.70 -15.48
C SER A 100 -1.63 0.81 -14.49
N TRP A 101 -2.26 1.99 -14.44
CA TRP A 101 -3.40 2.23 -13.55
C TRP A 101 -4.56 1.26 -13.80
N GLU A 102 -4.88 0.98 -15.06
CA GLU A 102 -5.90 0.00 -15.45
C GLU A 102 -5.68 -1.39 -14.83
N LYS A 103 -4.49 -1.97 -14.95
CA LYS A 103 -4.17 -3.28 -14.33
C LYS A 103 -4.24 -3.24 -12.80
N LYS A 104 -3.89 -2.11 -12.19
CA LYS A 104 -4.05 -1.93 -10.74
C LYS A 104 -5.51 -1.91 -10.35
N CYS A 105 -6.35 -1.15 -11.07
CA CYS A 105 -7.80 -1.16 -10.89
C CYS A 105 -8.38 -2.57 -11.06
N GLN A 106 -7.96 -3.31 -12.09
CA GLN A 106 -8.43 -4.69 -12.31
C GLN A 106 -8.09 -5.60 -11.14
N PHE A 107 -6.87 -5.49 -10.60
CA PHE A 107 -6.47 -6.29 -9.45
C PHE A 107 -7.19 -5.88 -8.17
N MET A 108 -7.36 -4.58 -7.90
CA MET A 108 -8.14 -4.10 -6.75
C MET A 108 -9.60 -4.54 -6.84
N PHE A 109 -10.21 -4.47 -8.03
CA PHE A 109 -11.57 -4.94 -8.29
C PHE A 109 -11.70 -6.43 -7.94
N HIS A 110 -10.77 -7.26 -8.43
CA HIS A 110 -10.75 -8.69 -8.14
C HIS A 110 -10.58 -9.01 -6.63
N LEU A 111 -9.88 -8.16 -5.87
CA LEU A 111 -9.73 -8.35 -4.43
C LEU A 111 -10.99 -7.97 -3.63
N MET A 112 -11.82 -7.09 -4.19
CA MET A 112 -13.00 -6.52 -3.52
C MET A 112 -14.32 -7.16 -3.92
N ASP A 113 -14.35 -7.90 -5.03
CA ASP A 113 -15.45 -8.79 -5.38
C ASP A 113 -15.44 -9.99 -4.42
N LEU A 114 -15.97 -9.79 -3.21
CA LEU A 114 -15.86 -10.75 -2.11
C LEU A 114 -16.84 -11.92 -2.27
N ASP A 115 -17.96 -11.70 -2.96
CA ASP A 115 -18.96 -12.72 -3.25
C ASP A 115 -18.81 -13.39 -4.63
N ILE A 116 -17.81 -13.00 -5.42
CA ILE A 116 -17.44 -13.61 -6.70
C ILE A 116 -18.60 -13.51 -7.70
N GLU A 117 -19.17 -12.31 -7.81
CA GLU A 117 -20.25 -11.99 -8.75
C GLU A 117 -19.74 -11.19 -9.96
N ASP A 118 -18.43 -10.94 -10.06
CA ASP A 118 -17.81 -10.04 -11.05
C ASP A 118 -18.34 -8.59 -10.96
N GLU A 119 -18.88 -8.22 -9.79
CA GLU A 119 -19.45 -6.91 -9.49
C GLU A 119 -19.16 -6.52 -8.03
N ILE A 120 -18.98 -5.22 -7.76
CA ILE A 120 -18.80 -4.71 -6.39
C ILE A 120 -20.02 -3.92 -5.93
N SER A 121 -20.42 -4.11 -4.68
CA SER A 121 -21.44 -3.35 -3.97
C SER A 121 -20.91 -1.99 -3.47
N GLU A 122 -21.83 -1.10 -3.08
CA GLU A 122 -21.47 0.19 -2.47
C GLU A 122 -20.66 -0.01 -1.18
N SER A 123 -21.00 -1.03 -0.38
CA SER A 123 -20.26 -1.41 0.83
C SER A 123 -18.85 -1.90 0.54
N GLU A 124 -18.64 -2.68 -0.53
CA GLU A 124 -17.30 -3.13 -0.93
C GLU A 124 -16.47 -1.95 -1.43
N LEU A 125 -17.06 -1.03 -2.21
CA LEU A 125 -16.34 0.18 -2.62
C LEU A 125 -15.95 1.05 -1.42
N ALA A 126 -16.85 1.23 -0.44
CA ALA A 126 -16.54 1.93 0.79
C ALA A 126 -15.40 1.23 1.57
N MET A 127 -15.45 -0.10 1.67
CA MET A 127 -14.41 -0.89 2.31
C MET A 127 -13.05 -0.71 1.64
N LEU A 128 -12.99 -0.74 0.30
CA LEU A 128 -11.77 -0.47 -0.47
C LEU A 128 -11.18 0.89 -0.10
N ILE A 129 -12.00 1.94 -0.09
CA ILE A 129 -11.57 3.31 0.22
C ILE A 129 -10.99 3.35 1.64
N THR A 130 -11.70 2.79 2.62
CA THR A 130 -11.24 2.75 4.02
C THR A 130 -9.91 2.00 4.15
N ILE A 131 -9.79 0.82 3.55
CA ILE A 131 -8.58 -0.02 3.65
C ILE A 131 -7.39 0.69 3.03
N VAL A 132 -7.54 1.26 1.82
CA VAL A 132 -6.47 2.01 1.16
C VAL A 132 -6.06 3.22 2.00
N CYS A 133 -7.01 3.97 2.55
CA CYS A 133 -6.69 5.13 3.38
C CYS A 133 -5.95 4.75 4.66
N ASP A 134 -6.36 3.68 5.36
CA ASP A 134 -5.68 3.25 6.58
C ASP A 134 -4.25 2.76 6.29
N GLY A 135 -4.07 1.96 5.25
CA GLY A 135 -2.75 1.50 4.84
C GLY A 135 -1.84 2.65 4.46
N LEU A 136 -2.30 3.58 3.62
CA LEU A 136 -1.53 4.79 3.26
C LEU A 136 -1.17 5.64 4.49
N ARG A 137 -2.05 5.71 5.49
CA ARG A 137 -1.77 6.39 6.77
C ARG A 137 -0.67 5.70 7.57
N LYS A 138 -0.61 4.37 7.59
CA LYS A 138 0.49 3.61 8.25
C LYS A 138 1.86 3.93 7.62
N PHE A 139 1.89 4.30 6.34
CA PHE A 139 3.08 4.80 5.64
C PHE A 139 3.25 6.32 5.69
N ARG A 140 2.40 7.03 6.45
CA ARG A 140 2.40 8.50 6.59
C ARG A 140 2.25 9.21 5.24
N VAL A 141 1.61 8.54 4.28
CA VAL A 141 1.18 9.15 3.02
C VAL A 141 -0.02 10.04 3.31
N LEU A 142 -1.00 9.50 4.03
CA LEU A 142 -2.16 10.27 4.50
C LEU A 142 -2.01 10.56 6.00
N GLU A 143 -2.33 11.78 6.40
CA GLU A 143 -2.30 12.18 7.82
C GLU A 143 -3.65 11.97 8.51
N TRP A 144 -4.73 11.96 7.74
CA TRP A 144 -6.10 11.81 8.23
C TRP A 144 -6.72 10.51 7.73
N MET A 145 -7.61 9.94 8.56
CA MET A 145 -8.40 8.76 8.23
C MET A 145 -9.86 9.20 8.04
N PRO A 146 -10.47 8.96 6.87
CA PRO A 146 -11.86 9.32 6.64
C PRO A 146 -12.77 8.46 7.53
N SER A 147 -13.71 9.09 8.22
CA SER A 147 -14.68 8.35 9.02
C SER A 147 -15.62 7.55 8.12
N LEU A 148 -16.33 6.56 8.66
CA LEU A 148 -17.38 5.86 7.91
C LEU A 148 -18.44 6.82 7.34
N GLN A 149 -18.70 7.93 8.04
CA GLN A 149 -19.63 8.98 7.59
C GLN A 149 -19.08 9.78 6.39
N ASP A 150 -17.76 9.81 6.20
CA ASP A 150 -17.12 10.46 5.05
C ASP A 150 -17.00 9.48 3.86
N VAL A 151 -16.67 8.21 4.14
CA VAL A 151 -16.43 7.19 3.11
C VAL A 151 -17.71 6.73 2.42
N MET A 152 -18.80 6.52 3.16
CA MET A 152 -20.06 6.05 2.56
C MET A 152 -20.57 7.03 1.48
N PRO A 153 -20.64 8.35 1.71
CA PRO A 153 -20.95 9.31 0.66
C PRO A 153 -19.98 9.32 -0.53
N MET A 154 -18.68 9.02 -0.32
CA MET A 154 -17.71 8.89 -1.42
C MET A 154 -18.06 7.70 -2.31
N ALA A 155 -18.36 6.54 -1.71
CA ALA A 155 -18.79 5.36 -2.46
C ALA A 155 -20.10 5.63 -3.21
N ALA A 156 -21.10 6.20 -2.54
CA ALA A 156 -22.38 6.56 -3.15
C ALA A 156 -22.22 7.51 -4.36
N ARG A 157 -21.32 8.51 -4.29
CA ARG A 157 -21.00 9.37 -5.44
C ARG A 157 -20.39 8.60 -6.61
N GLY A 158 -19.59 7.57 -6.34
CA GLY A 158 -19.04 6.71 -7.39
C GLY A 158 -20.10 5.88 -8.12
N PHE A 159 -21.13 5.43 -7.39
CA PHE A 159 -22.29 4.75 -7.98
C PHE A 159 -23.14 5.72 -8.81
N LEU A 160 -23.43 6.91 -8.26
CA LEU A 160 -24.18 7.95 -8.98
C LEU A 160 -23.46 8.41 -10.25
N HIS A 161 -22.12 8.51 -10.23
CA HIS A 161 -21.32 8.87 -11.41
C HIS A 161 -21.51 7.89 -12.58
N ASN A 162 -21.74 6.62 -12.27
CA ASN A 162 -21.97 5.56 -13.25
C ASN A 162 -23.47 5.30 -13.51
N GLU A 163 -24.36 6.18 -13.01
CA GLU A 163 -25.81 6.05 -13.13
C GLU A 163 -26.35 4.72 -12.58
N ILE A 164 -25.67 4.16 -11.56
CA ILE A 164 -26.05 2.88 -10.95
C ILE A 164 -27.18 3.12 -9.95
N GLY A 165 -28.28 2.38 -10.09
CA GLY A 165 -29.43 2.45 -9.21
C GLY A 165 -29.14 1.91 -7.81
N TYR A 166 -29.92 2.37 -6.82
CA TYR A 166 -29.82 1.89 -5.44
C TYR A 166 -29.98 0.36 -5.36
N GLY A 167 -29.07 -0.30 -4.63
CA GLY A 167 -29.07 -1.76 -4.47
C GLY A 167 -28.54 -2.55 -5.67
N SER A 168 -28.18 -1.89 -6.77
CA SER A 168 -27.43 -2.51 -7.87
C SER A 168 -25.93 -2.51 -7.56
N LYS A 169 -25.16 -3.34 -8.29
CA LYS A 169 -23.70 -3.42 -8.16
C LYS A 169 -23.00 -2.79 -9.36
N MET A 170 -21.69 -2.58 -9.21
CA MET A 170 -20.80 -1.94 -10.17
C MET A 170 -19.89 -2.98 -10.81
N ASN A 171 -19.94 -3.14 -12.13
CA ASN A 171 -19.00 -4.01 -12.84
C ASN A 171 -17.62 -3.33 -13.04
N PHE A 172 -16.65 -4.09 -13.54
CA PHE A 172 -15.27 -3.59 -13.72
C PHE A 172 -15.17 -2.32 -14.59
N ASN A 173 -15.93 -2.23 -15.69
CA ASN A 173 -15.84 -1.06 -16.57
C ASN A 173 -16.32 0.22 -15.87
N GLN A 174 -17.37 0.12 -15.07
CA GLN A 174 -17.90 1.22 -14.26
C GLN A 174 -16.94 1.59 -13.12
N PHE A 175 -16.33 0.60 -12.48
CA PHE A 175 -15.30 0.82 -11.47
C PHE A 175 -14.06 1.53 -12.05
N LEU A 176 -13.59 1.08 -13.21
CA LEU A 176 -12.49 1.72 -13.93
C LEU A 176 -12.86 3.15 -14.33
N ASN A 177 -14.08 3.37 -14.83
CA ASN A 177 -14.58 4.70 -15.16
C ASN A 177 -14.53 5.64 -13.95
N TRP A 178 -15.04 5.19 -12.79
CA TRP A 178 -14.93 5.94 -11.53
C TRP A 178 -13.48 6.23 -11.16
N CYS A 179 -12.60 5.23 -11.17
CA CYS A 179 -11.18 5.39 -10.85
C CYS A 179 -10.44 6.38 -11.75
N VAL A 180 -10.86 6.56 -13.00
CA VAL A 180 -10.19 7.41 -14.00
C VAL A 180 -10.80 8.81 -14.06
N PHE A 181 -12.13 8.93 -13.95
CA PHE A 181 -12.82 10.18 -14.27
C PHE A 181 -13.46 10.87 -13.06
N HIS A 182 -13.58 10.20 -11.92
CA HIS A 182 -14.14 10.81 -10.72
C HIS A 182 -13.06 11.55 -9.92
N ALA A 183 -13.42 12.71 -9.34
CA ALA A 183 -12.48 13.57 -8.62
C ALA A 183 -11.86 12.88 -7.39
N ASP A 184 -12.65 12.13 -6.62
CA ASP A 184 -12.20 11.48 -5.38
C ASP A 184 -10.95 10.58 -5.59
N PRO A 185 -10.97 9.55 -6.47
CA PRO A 185 -9.79 8.73 -6.72
C PRO A 185 -8.66 9.50 -7.44
N GLN A 186 -8.98 10.43 -8.35
CA GLN A 186 -7.97 11.22 -9.05
C GLN A 186 -7.17 12.12 -8.10
N ASN A 187 -7.83 12.79 -7.15
CA ASN A 187 -7.17 13.62 -6.16
C ASN A 187 -6.16 12.82 -5.30
N LEU A 188 -6.53 11.59 -4.92
CA LEU A 188 -5.62 10.70 -4.19
C LEU A 188 -4.42 10.29 -5.05
N LEU A 189 -4.65 9.94 -6.32
CA LEU A 189 -3.59 9.55 -7.25
C LEU A 189 -2.63 10.69 -7.55
N ASP A 190 -3.14 11.90 -7.73
CA ASP A 190 -2.33 13.09 -7.94
C ASP A 190 -1.47 13.38 -6.72
N TYR A 191 -2.04 13.28 -5.52
CA TYR A 191 -1.30 13.44 -4.27
C TYR A 191 -0.16 12.42 -4.14
N ILE A 192 -0.44 11.13 -4.37
CA ILE A 192 0.58 10.06 -4.30
C ILE A 192 1.64 10.26 -5.40
N SER A 193 1.22 10.60 -6.62
CA SER A 193 2.13 10.81 -7.76
C SER A 193 3.09 11.98 -7.51
N GLN A 194 2.60 13.07 -6.91
CA GLN A 194 3.45 14.19 -6.50
C GLN A 194 4.48 13.75 -5.47
N MET A 195 4.06 13.01 -4.44
CA MET A 195 4.97 12.48 -3.42
C MET A 195 6.06 11.57 -3.99
N LEU A 196 5.72 10.68 -4.92
CA LEU A 196 6.66 9.75 -5.56
C LEU A 196 7.65 10.44 -6.53
N ARG A 197 7.32 11.64 -7.04
CA ARG A 197 8.16 12.40 -7.98
C ARG A 197 9.15 13.34 -7.31
N LEU A 198 9.05 13.55 -5.99
CA LEU A 198 9.95 14.46 -5.27
C LEU A 198 11.37 13.89 -5.21
N PRO A 199 12.42 14.68 -5.51
CA PRO A 199 13.79 14.19 -5.54
C PRO A 199 14.26 13.81 -4.14
N THR A 200 14.60 12.53 -3.94
CA THR A 200 15.38 12.08 -2.80
C THR A 200 16.79 12.68 -2.92
N ARG A 201 17.24 13.49 -1.96
CA ARG A 201 18.64 13.95 -1.94
C ARG A 201 19.56 12.72 -1.90
N PRO A 202 20.65 12.67 -2.68
CA PRO A 202 21.67 11.66 -2.49
C PRO A 202 22.21 11.78 -1.05
N ARG A 203 22.22 10.67 -0.30
CA ARG A 203 22.87 10.60 1.01
C ARG A 203 24.31 11.07 0.83
N ALA A 204 24.65 12.22 1.43
CA ALA A 204 26.04 12.63 1.55
C ALA A 204 26.77 11.50 2.28
N THR A 205 27.62 10.77 1.54
CA THR A 205 28.55 9.83 2.14
C THR A 205 29.48 10.68 2.99
N LEU A 206 29.30 10.65 4.32
CA LEU A 206 30.24 11.25 5.24
C LEU A 206 31.53 10.44 5.08
N ALA A 207 32.43 10.91 4.22
CA ALA A 207 33.79 10.42 4.17
C ALA A 207 34.41 10.74 5.52
N ILE A 208 34.44 9.75 6.41
CA ILE A 208 35.22 9.79 7.64
C ILE A 208 36.68 9.77 7.19
N GLY A 209 37.23 10.96 6.94
CA GLY A 209 38.65 11.17 6.70
C GLY A 209 39.42 10.76 7.95
N ARG A 210 40.01 9.56 7.92
CA ARG A 210 41.01 9.12 8.88
C ARG A 210 42.33 9.82 8.57
N GLY A 211 42.84 10.57 9.55
CA GLY A 211 44.25 10.96 9.69
C GLY A 211 44.68 12.14 8.81
N THR A 212 45.59 13.02 9.19
CA THR A 212 46.51 13.08 10.34
C THR A 212 46.95 14.54 10.47
N ILE A 213 47.05 15.01 11.71
CA ILE A 213 47.64 16.31 12.06
C ILE A 213 49.11 16.32 11.62
N ALA A 214 49.52 17.32 10.85
CA ALA A 214 50.92 17.69 10.70
C ALA A 214 51.07 19.22 10.69
N PHE A 215 51.54 19.73 11.82
CA PHE A 215 52.17 21.05 11.96
C PHE A 215 53.31 21.18 10.95
N ARG A 216 53.38 22.31 10.22
CA ARG A 216 54.67 22.81 9.72
C ARG A 216 54.73 24.33 9.80
N LEU A 217 55.63 24.77 10.66
CA LEU A 217 56.08 26.14 10.85
C LEU A 217 56.70 26.73 9.57
N GLY A 218 56.34 27.99 9.29
CA GLY A 218 57.23 29.05 8.83
C GLY A 218 57.87 28.96 7.43
N ARG A 219 57.67 30.01 6.63
CA ARG A 219 58.68 31.06 6.45
C ARG A 219 58.10 32.26 5.68
N LYS A 220 58.45 33.45 6.19
CA LYS A 220 58.37 34.74 5.52
C LYS A 220 59.27 34.73 4.27
N HIS A 221 58.81 35.31 3.17
CA HIS A 221 59.34 36.55 2.59
C HIS A 221 58.37 37.08 1.56
#